data_AF-A0A3S1E3C4-F1
#
_entry.id   AF-A0A3S1E3C4-F1
#
_cell.length_a   1.000
_cell.length_b   1.000
_cell.length_c   1.000
_cell.angle_alpha   90.00
_cell.angle_beta   90.00
_cell.angle_gamma   90.00
#
_symmetry.space_group_name_H-M   'P 1'
#
loop_
_entity.id
_entity.type
_entity.pdbx_description
1 polymer ?
#
loop_
_entity_poly.entity_id
_entity_poly.type
_entity_poly.pdbx_seq_one_letter_code
_entity_poly.pdbx_strand_id
1 'polypeptide(L)'
;MAVAIKVSVYTNGDDAFVAWAPSGFIAGCRGFLLERGRKAGASEKIEPVENRVGFTKDKPKSGDHRPSDVWPFQRFNWTDHAADVGNVVRYRVTAMMSAGPGKPLTKGVSSDWTDWKTLATDAGGGFSCYFNRGLVLSQFVARYMAKNKL
;
A
#
# COMPACT_ATOMS: atom_id res chain seq x y z
N MET A 1 -0.79 -16.16 -22.95
CA MET A 1 -1.54 -14.92 -22.65
C MET A 1 -0.66 -14.01 -21.81
N ALA A 2 -0.68 -12.71 -22.04
CA ALA A 2 -0.02 -11.76 -21.13
C ALA A 2 -0.67 -11.84 -19.75
N VAL A 3 0.13 -11.75 -18.68
CA VAL A 3 -0.40 -11.75 -17.30
C VAL A 3 -1.07 -10.40 -17.05
N ALA A 4 -2.32 -10.40 -16.59
CA ALA A 4 -3.02 -9.20 -16.14
C ALA A 4 -3.05 -9.15 -14.61
N ILE A 5 -3.08 -7.96 -14.00
CA ILE A 5 -3.21 -7.81 -12.55
C ILE A 5 -4.58 -7.20 -12.25
N LYS A 6 -5.45 -7.98 -11.59
CA LYS A 6 -6.73 -7.47 -11.08
C LYS A 6 -6.49 -6.79 -9.73
N VAL A 7 -7.08 -5.62 -9.52
CA VAL A 7 -6.99 -4.87 -8.26
C VAL A 7 -8.39 -4.59 -7.71
N SER A 8 -8.55 -4.65 -6.40
CA SER A 8 -9.78 -4.29 -5.70
C SER A 8 -9.45 -3.44 -4.49
N VAL A 9 -10.27 -2.41 -4.26
CA VAL A 9 -10.05 -1.40 -3.22
C VAL A 9 -11.33 -1.26 -2.42
N TYR A 10 -11.20 -1.36 -1.11
CA TYR A 10 -12.24 -1.17 -0.13
C TYR A 10 -11.79 -0.09 0.84
N THR A 11 -12.60 0.95 1.02
CA THR A 11 -12.30 2.05 1.95
C THR A 11 -13.19 1.96 3.18
N ASN A 12 -12.64 2.34 4.32
CA ASN A 12 -13.39 2.44 5.55
C ASN A 12 -12.67 3.37 6.54
N GLY A 13 -13.34 4.41 7.00
CA GLY A 13 -12.73 5.41 7.88
C GLY A 13 -11.55 6.09 7.21
N ASP A 14 -10.39 6.03 7.86
CA ASP A 14 -9.09 6.54 7.39
C ASP A 14 -8.26 5.48 6.63
N ASP A 15 -8.80 4.27 6.43
CA ASP A 15 -8.07 3.17 5.79
C ASP A 15 -8.56 2.86 4.38
N ALA A 16 -7.62 2.45 3.52
CA ALA A 16 -7.91 1.81 2.26
C ALA A 16 -7.26 0.42 2.21
N PHE A 17 -8.09 -0.62 2.18
CA PHE A 17 -7.65 -1.99 1.94
C PHE A 17 -7.58 -2.25 0.44
N VAL A 18 -6.37 -2.57 -0.03
CA VAL A 18 -6.09 -2.87 -1.44
C VAL A 18 -5.66 -4.32 -1.55
N ALA A 19 -6.29 -5.07 -2.44
CA ALA A 19 -5.92 -6.44 -2.77
C ALA A 19 -5.72 -6.60 -4.27
N TRP A 20 -4.76 -7.43 -4.67
CA TRP A 20 -4.46 -7.67 -6.08
C TRP A 20 -4.15 -9.13 -6.37
N ALA A 21 -4.47 -9.55 -7.58
CA ALA A 21 -4.26 -10.92 -8.05
C ALA A 21 -3.78 -10.90 -9.51
N PRO A 22 -2.52 -11.29 -9.77
CA PRO A 22 -2.07 -11.62 -11.12
C PRO A 22 -2.86 -12.81 -11.69
N SER A 23 -3.18 -12.78 -12.98
CA SER A 23 -3.87 -13.88 -13.68
C SER A 23 -3.01 -15.13 -13.88
N GLY A 24 -1.73 -15.06 -13.49
CA GLY A 24 -0.76 -16.15 -13.59
C GLY A 24 0.59 -15.76 -12.99
N PHE A 25 1.55 -16.69 -13.03
CA PHE A 25 2.91 -16.46 -12.53
C PHE A 25 3.66 -15.40 -13.36
N ILE A 26 4.30 -14.44 -12.69
CA ILE A 26 5.11 -13.39 -13.31
C ILE A 26 6.59 -13.72 -13.09
N ALA A 27 7.23 -14.34 -14.08
CA ALA A 27 8.64 -14.73 -13.98
C ALA A 27 9.55 -13.51 -13.73
N GLY A 28 10.42 -13.60 -12.72
CA GLY A 28 11.34 -12.51 -12.35
C GLY A 28 10.73 -11.40 -11.49
N CYS A 29 9.45 -11.50 -11.12
CA CYS A 29 8.82 -10.59 -10.17
C CYS A 29 9.40 -10.77 -8.76
N ARG A 30 9.76 -9.67 -8.10
CA ARG A 30 10.27 -9.64 -6.71
C ARG A 30 9.29 -9.01 -5.72
N GLY A 31 8.11 -8.66 -6.19
CA GLY A 31 7.06 -8.01 -5.43
C GLY A 31 6.38 -6.93 -6.26
N PHE A 32 5.57 -6.12 -5.60
CA PHE A 32 4.71 -5.15 -6.25
C PHE A 32 4.93 -3.72 -5.74
N LEU A 33 5.07 -2.79 -6.67
CA LEU A 33 4.92 -1.35 -6.44
C LEU A 33 3.42 -1.06 -6.36
N LEU A 34 2.99 -0.44 -5.26
CA LEU A 34 1.64 0.08 -5.11
C LEU A 34 1.71 1.60 -5.22
N GLU A 35 1.09 2.15 -6.24
CA GLU A 35 0.96 3.60 -6.43
C GLU A 35 -0.44 4.02 -5.96
N ARG A 36 -0.49 5.11 -5.17
CA ARG A 36 -1.71 5.79 -4.77
C ARG A 36 -1.84 7.09 -5.54
N GLY A 37 -2.94 7.23 -6.25
CA GLY A 37 -3.44 8.50 -6.75
C GLY A 37 -4.36 9.13 -5.72
N ARG A 38 -4.14 10.40 -5.38
CA ARG A 38 -5.00 11.18 -4.47
C ARG A 38 -5.46 12.46 -5.16
N LYS A 39 -6.76 12.77 -5.10
CA LYS A 39 -7.26 14.07 -5.58
C LYS A 39 -6.71 15.20 -4.72
N ALA A 40 -6.23 16.25 -5.37
CA ALA A 40 -5.77 17.51 -4.78
C ALA A 40 -6.44 18.67 -5.51
N GLY A 41 -7.71 18.94 -5.18
CA GLY A 41 -8.54 19.86 -5.94
C GLY A 41 -8.80 19.33 -7.36
N ALA A 42 -8.39 20.09 -8.38
CA ALA A 42 -8.50 19.69 -9.79
C ALA A 42 -7.36 18.80 -10.28
N SER A 43 -6.29 18.61 -9.49
CA SER A 43 -5.15 17.78 -9.85
C SER A 43 -5.14 16.45 -9.11
N GLU A 44 -4.23 15.56 -9.52
CA GLU A 44 -3.94 14.30 -8.86
C GLU A 44 -2.48 14.28 -8.41
N LYS A 45 -2.25 13.83 -7.18
CA LYS A 45 -0.92 13.51 -6.67
C LYS A 45 -0.75 11.98 -6.71
N ILE A 46 0.25 11.51 -7.45
CA ILE A 46 0.60 10.09 -7.54
C ILE A 46 1.85 9.85 -6.70
N GLU A 47 1.76 8.90 -5.76
CA GLU A 47 2.85 8.58 -4.83
C GLU A 47 2.96 7.06 -4.65
N PRO A 48 4.18 6.49 -4.57
CA PRO A 48 4.36 5.14 -4.10
C PRO A 48 3.91 5.00 -2.64
N VAL A 49 3.21 3.92 -2.33
CA VAL A 49 2.88 3.58 -0.95
C VAL A 49 4.14 3.06 -0.25
N GLU A 50 4.36 3.52 0.99
CA GLU A 50 5.48 3.14 1.84
C GLU A 50 5.35 1.70 2.35
N ASN A 51 6.44 0.95 2.28
CA ASN A 51 6.54 -0.39 2.84
C ASN A 51 7.54 -0.42 4.01
N ARG A 52 7.19 -1.17 5.05
CA ARG A 52 8.04 -1.38 6.25
C ARG A 52 8.78 -2.72 6.24
N VAL A 53 8.58 -3.51 5.19
CA VAL A 53 9.24 -4.81 5.00
C VAL A 53 10.20 -4.69 3.81
N GLY A 54 11.47 -4.39 4.12
CA GLY A 54 12.54 -4.34 3.13
C GLY A 54 13.13 -5.70 2.78
N PHE A 55 14.09 -5.71 1.85
CA PHE A 55 14.86 -6.92 1.56
C PHE A 55 15.91 -7.19 2.65
N THR A 56 16.19 -8.47 2.92
CA THR A 56 17.20 -8.88 3.91
C THR A 56 18.58 -8.25 3.66
N LYS A 57 18.97 -8.11 2.38
CA LYS A 57 20.26 -7.51 1.97
C LYS A 57 20.40 -6.05 2.43
N ASP A 58 19.29 -5.33 2.59
CA ASP A 58 19.27 -3.92 2.97
C ASP A 58 19.40 -3.73 4.49
N LYS A 59 19.38 -4.83 5.27
CA LYS A 59 19.50 -4.85 6.73
C LYS A 59 18.57 -3.82 7.41
N PRO A 60 17.26 -3.84 7.12
CA PRO A 60 16.31 -2.85 7.65
C PRO A 60 16.29 -2.91 9.19
N LYS A 61 16.23 -1.73 9.82
CA LYS A 61 16.08 -1.58 11.27
C LYS A 61 14.63 -1.33 11.63
N SER A 62 14.29 -1.55 12.90
CA SER A 62 12.94 -1.27 13.41
C SER A 62 12.58 0.20 13.19
N GLY A 63 11.48 0.45 12.49
CA GLY A 63 10.99 1.78 12.15
C GLY A 63 11.37 2.25 10.74
N ASP A 64 12.31 1.58 10.07
CA ASP A 64 12.64 1.91 8.69
C ASP A 64 11.44 1.65 7.77
N HIS A 65 11.31 2.50 6.77
CA HIS A 65 10.36 2.34 5.67
C HIS A 65 10.97 2.91 4.39
N ARG A 66 10.51 2.39 3.25
CA ARG A 66 10.86 2.91 1.93
C ARG A 66 9.65 2.84 1.01
N PRO A 67 9.58 3.72 0.00
CA PRO A 67 8.67 3.61 -1.13
C PRO A 67 8.66 2.19 -1.75
N SER A 68 7.50 1.73 -2.21
CA SER A 68 7.33 0.36 -2.74
C SER A 68 7.98 0.09 -4.12
N ASP A 69 8.56 1.10 -4.76
CA ASP A 69 9.48 0.91 -5.89
C ASP A 69 10.89 0.51 -5.43
N VAL A 70 11.26 0.84 -4.19
CA VAL A 70 12.50 0.41 -3.53
C VAL A 70 12.28 -0.88 -2.74
N TRP A 71 11.23 -0.91 -1.90
CA TRP A 71 10.83 -2.07 -1.09
C TRP A 71 9.45 -2.57 -1.53
N PRO A 72 9.37 -3.33 -2.63
CA PRO A 72 8.09 -3.82 -3.14
C PRO A 72 7.39 -4.75 -2.17
N PHE A 73 6.05 -4.74 -2.22
CA PHE A 73 5.23 -5.63 -1.40
C PHE A 73 5.38 -7.07 -1.87
N GLN A 74 5.83 -7.95 -0.96
CA GLN A 74 5.96 -9.40 -1.18
C GLN A 74 4.70 -10.15 -0.69
N ARG A 75 3.54 -9.54 -0.90
CA ARG A 75 2.22 -10.06 -0.56
C ARG A 75 1.20 -9.60 -1.60
N PHE A 76 -0.06 -10.00 -1.46
CA PHE A 76 -1.13 -9.70 -2.42
C PHE A 76 -2.21 -8.75 -1.87
N ASN A 77 -1.94 -8.14 -0.72
CA ASN A 77 -2.80 -7.12 -0.13
C ASN A 77 -2.01 -6.15 0.73
N TRP A 78 -2.58 -4.97 0.96
CA TRP A 78 -2.04 -3.95 1.85
C TRP A 78 -3.18 -3.07 2.38
N THR A 79 -3.11 -2.69 3.65
CA THR A 79 -3.96 -1.63 4.21
C THR A 79 -3.15 -0.34 4.25
N ASP A 80 -3.56 0.63 3.43
CA ASP A 80 -2.93 1.94 3.38
C ASP A 80 -3.51 2.85 4.47
N HIS A 81 -2.73 3.00 5.54
CA HIS A 81 -3.00 3.86 6.69
C HIS A 81 -2.52 5.31 6.52
N ALA A 82 -2.00 5.68 5.35
CA ALA A 82 -1.53 7.05 5.08
C ALA A 82 -2.56 7.88 4.29
N ALA A 83 -3.69 7.28 3.94
CA ALA A 83 -4.89 8.00 3.55
C ALA A 83 -5.64 8.49 4.80
N ASP A 84 -6.58 9.41 4.63
CA ASP A 84 -7.34 10.00 5.74
C ASP A 84 -8.81 10.15 5.35
N VAL A 85 -9.69 10.30 6.34
CA VAL A 85 -11.13 10.50 6.12
C VAL A 85 -11.37 11.66 5.15
N GLY A 86 -12.28 11.46 4.19
CA GLY A 86 -12.62 12.43 3.15
C GLY A 86 -11.64 12.46 1.97
N ASN A 87 -10.50 11.78 2.04
CA ASN A 87 -9.60 11.66 0.88
C ASN A 87 -10.30 10.86 -0.22
N VAL A 88 -10.07 11.26 -1.48
CA VAL A 88 -10.52 10.51 -2.65
C VAL A 88 -9.30 9.92 -3.34
N VAL A 89 -9.21 8.59 -3.35
CA VAL A 89 -8.03 7.84 -3.76
C VAL A 89 -8.33 6.82 -4.84
N ARG A 90 -7.32 6.44 -5.61
CA ARG A 90 -7.31 5.28 -6.49
C ARG A 90 -5.93 4.62 -6.46
N TYR A 91 -5.86 3.37 -6.86
CA TYR A 91 -4.62 2.60 -6.77
C TYR A 91 -4.24 1.94 -8.09
N ARG A 92 -2.94 1.72 -8.27
CA ARG A 92 -2.36 0.93 -9.35
C ARG A 92 -1.28 0.02 -8.80
N VAL A 93 -1.22 -1.20 -9.30
CA VAL A 93 -0.24 -2.20 -8.89
C VAL A 93 0.67 -2.52 -10.07
N THR A 94 1.97 -2.41 -9.87
CA THR A 94 2.99 -2.72 -10.89
C THR A 94 3.94 -3.80 -10.38
N ALA A 95 4.14 -4.86 -11.16
CA ALA A 95 5.14 -5.87 -10.83
C ALA A 95 6.54 -5.27 -10.91
N MET A 96 7.34 -5.45 -9.86
CA MET A 96 8.74 -5.03 -9.83
C MET A 96 9.62 -6.20 -10.22
N MET A 97 10.36 -6.04 -11.32
CA MET A 97 11.09 -7.09 -12.02
C MET A 97 12.57 -7.04 -11.68
N SER A 98 13.20 -8.20 -11.57
CA SER A 98 14.65 -8.32 -11.40
C SER A 98 15.27 -8.96 -12.63
N ALA A 99 16.26 -8.28 -13.22
CA ALA A 99 17.11 -8.83 -14.29
C ALA A 99 18.25 -9.75 -13.75
N GLY A 100 18.22 -10.09 -12.46
CA GLY A 100 19.24 -10.89 -11.80
C GLY A 100 19.76 -10.27 -10.48
N PRO A 101 20.61 -11.00 -9.74
CA PRO A 101 21.17 -10.54 -8.48
C PRO A 101 21.92 -9.20 -8.63
N GLY A 102 21.71 -8.27 -7.70
CA GLY A 102 22.40 -6.98 -7.66
C GLY A 102 21.98 -5.95 -8.71
N LYS A 103 21.10 -6.29 -9.66
CA LYS A 103 20.56 -5.32 -10.62
C LYS A 103 19.41 -4.51 -10.00
N PRO A 104 19.25 -3.22 -10.40
CA PRO A 104 18.09 -2.43 -10.02
C PRO A 104 16.79 -3.11 -10.45
N LEU A 105 15.72 -2.89 -9.68
CA LEU A 105 14.38 -3.34 -10.07
C LEU A 105 13.84 -2.45 -11.18
N THR A 106 13.12 -3.05 -12.12
CA THR A 106 12.43 -2.32 -13.20
C THR A 106 10.93 -2.55 -13.14
N LYS A 107 10.14 -1.59 -13.64
CA LYS A 107 8.69 -1.74 -13.76
C LYS A 107 8.35 -2.74 -14.85
N GLY A 108 7.58 -3.77 -14.51
CA GLY A 108 7.03 -4.77 -15.42
C GLY A 108 5.58 -4.48 -15.76
N VAL A 109 4.77 -5.54 -15.83
CA VAL A 109 3.34 -5.41 -16.08
C VAL A 109 2.65 -4.62 -14.96
N SER A 110 1.73 -3.75 -15.35
CA SER A 110 0.96 -2.89 -14.46
C SER A 110 -0.53 -3.14 -14.64
N SER A 111 -1.30 -3.02 -13.57
CA SER A 111 -2.75 -2.97 -13.64
C SER A 111 -3.20 -1.64 -14.24
N ASP A 112 -4.47 -1.58 -14.66
CA ASP A 112 -5.15 -0.29 -14.79
C ASP A 112 -5.28 0.38 -13.40
N TRP A 113 -5.57 1.68 -13.43
CA TRP A 113 -6.00 2.38 -12.23
C TRP A 113 -7.38 1.88 -11.81
N THR A 114 -7.59 1.69 -10.51
CA THR A 114 -8.94 1.45 -9.99
C THR A 114 -9.81 2.68 -10.15
N ASP A 115 -11.12 2.48 -10.01
CA ASP A 115 -12.04 3.59 -9.78
C ASP A 115 -11.65 4.40 -8.54
N TRP A 116 -12.04 5.67 -8.55
CA TRP A 116 -11.91 6.54 -7.38
C TRP A 116 -12.79 6.04 -6.24
N LYS A 117 -12.24 6.03 -5.03
CA LYS A 117 -12.92 5.70 -3.78
C LYS A 117 -12.74 6.82 -2.78
N THR A 118 -13.85 7.22 -2.16
CA THR A 118 -13.82 8.17 -1.03
C THR A 118 -13.64 7.39 0.26
N LEU A 119 -12.72 7.85 1.10
CA LEU A 119 -12.54 7.34 2.45
C LEU A 119 -13.64 7.90 3.36
N ALA A 120 -14.52 7.03 3.85
CA ALA A 120 -15.65 7.38 4.70
C ALA A 120 -16.02 6.19 5.61
N THR A 121 -16.73 6.47 6.71
CA THR A 121 -17.31 5.45 7.59
C THR A 121 -18.75 5.11 7.24
N ASP A 122 -19.38 5.91 6.37
CA ASP A 122 -20.79 5.77 6.00
C ASP A 122 -21.05 4.42 5.32
N ALA A 123 -21.97 3.65 5.91
CA ALA A 123 -22.44 2.37 5.40
C ALA A 123 -23.88 2.45 4.87
N GLY A 124 -24.44 3.66 4.78
CA GLY A 124 -25.82 3.90 4.37
C GLY A 124 -26.82 3.72 5.52
N GLY A 125 -28.04 4.24 5.34
CA GLY A 125 -29.11 4.13 6.33
C GLY A 125 -28.83 4.81 7.67
N GLY A 126 -27.89 5.77 7.70
CA GLY A 126 -27.43 6.42 8.94
C GLY A 126 -26.45 5.56 9.76
N PHE A 127 -26.02 4.41 9.24
CA PHE A 127 -25.05 3.56 9.91
C PHE A 127 -23.62 3.93 9.51
N SER A 128 -22.70 3.76 10.47
CA SER A 128 -21.26 3.77 10.21
C SER A 128 -20.67 2.41 10.50
N CYS A 129 -19.84 1.92 9.59
CA CYS A 129 -19.08 0.69 9.79
C CYS A 129 -17.60 1.03 9.94
N TYR A 130 -16.90 0.20 10.70
CA TYR A 130 -15.48 0.34 10.97
C TYR A 130 -14.77 -0.98 10.71
N PHE A 131 -13.62 -0.95 10.03
CA PHE A 131 -12.69 -2.07 10.07
C PHE A 131 -12.25 -2.27 11.52
N ASN A 132 -12.23 -3.52 11.99
CA ASN A 132 -11.80 -3.83 13.35
C ASN A 132 -10.38 -3.32 13.57
N ARG A 133 -10.24 -2.24 14.33
CA ARG A 133 -8.96 -1.62 14.65
C ARG A 133 -8.54 -2.09 16.04
N GLY A 134 -7.58 -3.01 16.10
CA GLY A 134 -6.93 -3.33 17.36
C GLY A 134 -6.20 -2.09 17.88
N LEU A 135 -6.71 -1.49 18.96
CA LEU A 135 -5.99 -0.45 19.72
C LEU A 135 -4.85 -1.11 20.51
N VAL A 136 -3.87 -1.67 19.81
CA VAL A 136 -2.61 -2.07 20.43
C VAL A 136 -1.81 -0.78 20.61
N LEU A 137 -1.36 -0.49 21.85
CA LEU A 137 -0.45 0.61 22.16
C LEU A 137 0.61 0.69 21.08
N SER A 138 0.54 1.72 20.24
CA SER A 138 1.33 1.75 19.02
C SER A 138 2.80 1.71 19.38
N GLN A 139 3.64 1.15 18.51
CA GLN A 139 5.09 1.18 18.69
C GLN A 139 5.62 2.61 18.87
N PHE A 140 4.88 3.62 18.39
CA PHE A 140 5.14 5.02 18.71
C PHE A 140 4.96 5.32 20.21
N VAL A 141 3.83 4.96 20.81
CA VAL A 141 3.58 5.16 22.26
C VAL A 141 4.60 4.37 23.09
N ALA A 142 4.88 3.11 22.75
CA ALA A 142 5.89 2.32 23.45
C ALA A 142 7.29 2.99 23.41
N ARG A 143 7.71 3.49 22.24
CA ARG A 143 8.97 4.24 22.09
C ARG A 143 8.93 5.59 22.80
N TYR A 144 7.80 6.29 22.79
CA TYR A 144 7.60 7.54 23.50
C TYR A 144 7.71 7.33 25.01
N MET A 145 7.05 6.33 25.57
CA MET A 145 7.14 5.97 26.99
C MET A 145 8.58 5.59 27.36
N ALA A 146 9.22 4.71 26.57
CA ALA A 146 10.62 4.35 26.80
C ALA A 146 11.57 5.55 26.75
N LYS A 147 11.37 6.48 25.79
CA LYS A 147 12.17 7.70 25.66
C LYS A 147 11.95 8.68 26.81
N ASN A 148 10.71 8.84 27.26
CA ASN A 148 10.32 9.81 28.29
C ASN A 148 10.30 9.21 29.72
N LYS A 149 10.64 7.92 29.88
CA LYS A 149 10.62 7.19 31.17
C LYS A 149 9.27 7.26 31.88
N LEU A 150 8.20 7.09 31.12
CA LEU A 150 6.81 6.98 31.61
C LEU A 150 6.41 5.52 31.79
#